data_AF-A0ABD1YD33-F1
#
_entry.id   AF-A0ABD1YD33-F1
#
_cell.length_a   1.000
_cell.length_b   1.000
_cell.length_c   1.000
_cell.angle_alpha   90.00
_cell.angle_beta   90.00
_cell.angle_gamma   90.00
#
_symmetry.space_group_name_H-M   'P 1'
#
loop_
_entity.id
_entity.type
_entity.pdbx_description
1 polymer ?
#
loop_
_entity_poly.entity_id
_entity_poly.type
_entity_poly.pdbx_seq_one_letter_code
_entity_poly.pdbx_strand_id
1 'polypeptide(L)'
;MVKRAVLVGCNYPGTGYDLFGCVNDVTNMRKVLTDIYGFHKRNVLFMVDTDPTSIRPTGGNIAKVLEDAIKASKAGDILYFHFSGHGGQIPPESGCREDDGADECIYPTDLNPMTGMS
;
A
#
# COMPACT_ATOMS: atom_id res chain seq x y z
N MET A 1 11.48 -20.61 -3.44
CA MET A 1 10.59 -19.73 -2.65
C MET A 1 11.26 -18.38 -2.50
N VAL A 2 10.63 -17.35 -3.04
CA VAL A 2 11.02 -15.94 -2.88
C VAL A 2 9.99 -15.25 -1.99
N LYS A 3 10.45 -14.39 -1.08
CA LYS A 3 9.60 -13.53 -0.26
C LYS A 3 9.70 -12.09 -0.77
N ARG A 4 8.56 -11.49 -1.13
CA ARG A 4 8.43 -10.12 -1.64
C ARG A 4 7.46 -9.34 -0.78
N ALA A 5 7.76 -8.07 -0.55
CA ALA A 5 6.85 -7.19 0.17
C ALA A 5 6.68 -5.85 -0.55
N VAL A 6 5.47 -5.30 -0.48
CA VAL A 6 5.13 -3.94 -0.87
C VAL A 6 4.62 -3.22 0.37
N LEU A 7 5.33 -2.17 0.79
CA LEU A 7 5.05 -1.41 2.00
C LEU A 7 4.75 0.04 1.62
N VAL A 8 3.57 0.52 1.99
CA VAL A 8 3.05 1.84 1.61
C VAL A 8 2.64 2.61 2.87
N GLY A 9 3.31 3.72 3.14
CA GLY A 9 3.00 4.61 4.27
C GLY A 9 2.67 6.02 3.80
N CYS A 10 1.47 6.49 4.11
CA CYS A 10 0.98 7.81 3.69
C CYS A 10 0.70 8.69 4.91
N ASN A 11 1.43 9.80 5.07
CA ASN A 11 1.23 10.77 6.14
C ASN A 11 0.49 12.05 5.67
N TYR A 12 0.31 12.27 4.37
CA TYR A 12 -0.41 13.39 3.77
C TYR A 12 0.02 14.79 4.27
N PRO A 13 1.34 15.09 4.36
CA PRO A 13 1.81 16.31 5.01
C PRO A 13 1.33 17.59 4.31
N GLY A 14 0.75 18.51 5.07
CA GLY A 14 0.31 19.83 4.61
C GLY A 14 -0.98 19.80 3.78
N THR A 15 -1.75 18.72 3.84
CA THR A 15 -3.00 18.56 3.08
C THR A 15 -4.25 18.86 3.90
N GLY A 16 -4.12 18.93 5.23
CA GLY A 16 -5.26 19.02 6.15
C GLY A 16 -5.81 17.64 6.56
N TYR A 17 -5.30 16.56 5.96
CA TYR A 17 -5.60 15.16 6.31
C TYR A 17 -4.37 14.47 6.91
N ASP A 18 -3.50 15.24 7.56
CA ASP A 18 -2.21 14.80 8.04
C ASP A 18 -2.30 13.63 9.05
N LEU A 19 -1.46 12.62 8.86
CA LEU A 19 -1.16 11.55 9.81
C LEU A 19 0.33 11.56 10.15
N PHE A 20 0.68 11.06 11.33
CA PHE A 20 2.08 11.12 11.83
C PHE A 20 2.69 9.73 12.12
N GLY A 21 1.90 8.67 12.01
CA GLY A 21 2.31 7.30 12.37
C GLY A 21 2.63 6.40 11.17
N CYS A 22 2.02 6.65 10.01
CA CYS A 22 1.94 5.66 8.94
C CYS A 22 3.31 5.29 8.35
N VAL A 23 4.19 6.29 8.18
CA VAL A 23 5.57 6.05 7.75
C VAL A 23 6.38 5.26 8.78
N ASN A 24 6.11 5.44 10.08
CA ASN A 24 6.76 4.66 11.14
C ASN A 24 6.27 3.20 11.13
N ASP A 25 4.98 2.99 10.90
CA ASP A 25 4.39 1.64 10.84
C ASP A 25 5.07 0.78 9.77
N VAL A 26 5.16 1.30 8.54
CA VAL A 26 5.81 0.57 7.45
C VAL A 26 7.32 0.46 7.63
N THR A 27 7.96 1.44 8.29
CA THR A 27 9.39 1.35 8.63
C THR A 27 9.66 0.24 9.63
N ASN A 28 8.81 0.09 10.64
CA ASN A 28 8.89 -0.97 11.64
C ASN A 28 8.59 -2.33 11.00
N MET A 29 7.55 -2.40 10.15
CA MET A 29 7.23 -3.64 9.43
C MET A 29 8.36 -4.07 8.50
N ARG A 30 9.03 -3.12 7.82
CA ARG A 30 10.21 -3.42 6.99
C ARG A 30 11.29 -4.14 7.81
N LYS A 31 11.59 -3.67 9.01
CA LYS A 31 12.57 -4.31 9.92
C LYS A 31 12.13 -5.71 10.33
N VAL A 32 10.87 -5.85 10.74
CA VAL A 32 10.30 -7.16 11.12
C VAL A 32 10.40 -8.16 9.95
N LEU A 33 10.05 -7.73 8.74
CA LEU A 33 10.12 -8.58 7.55
C LEU A 33 11.57 -8.99 7.22
N THR A 34 12.52 -8.05 7.28
CA THR A 34 13.91 -8.34 6.91
C THR A 34 14.66 -9.12 7.99
N ASP A 35 14.48 -8.74 9.26
CA ASP A 35 15.33 -9.19 10.35
C ASP A 35 14.77 -10.47 11.01
N ILE A 36 13.44 -10.66 10.99
CA ILE A 36 12.78 -11.79 11.65
C ILE A 36 12.26 -12.78 10.59
N TYR A 37 11.54 -12.29 9.58
CA TYR A 37 10.91 -13.18 8.59
C TYR A 37 11.79 -13.50 7.37
N GLY A 38 13.02 -12.98 7.32
CA GLY A 38 14.01 -13.32 6.30
C GLY A 38 13.66 -12.84 4.89
N PHE A 39 12.94 -11.73 4.77
CA PHE A 39 12.76 -11.07 3.48
C PHE A 39 14.07 -10.39 3.07
N HIS A 40 14.55 -10.67 1.86
CA HIS A 40 15.73 -9.97 1.36
C HIS A 40 15.37 -8.51 1.08
N LYS A 41 16.17 -7.54 1.56
CA LYS A 41 15.91 -6.08 1.41
C LYS A 41 15.55 -5.67 -0.03
N ARG A 42 16.28 -6.20 -1.03
CA ARG A 42 16.01 -5.99 -2.46
C ARG A 42 14.60 -6.38 -2.95
N ASN A 43 13.91 -7.25 -2.22
CA ASN A 43 12.56 -7.74 -2.56
C ASN A 43 11.48 -7.03 -1.73
N VAL A 44 11.86 -6.04 -0.91
CA VAL A 44 10.95 -5.22 -0.14
C VAL A 44 10.88 -3.85 -0.78
N LEU A 45 9.80 -3.59 -1.52
CA LEU A 45 9.52 -2.29 -2.09
C LEU A 45 8.87 -1.41 -1.03
N PHE A 46 9.36 -0.17 -0.90
CA PHE A 46 9.01 0.75 0.16
C PHE A 46 8.63 2.12 -0.42
N MET A 47 7.40 2.56 -0.20
CA MET A 47 6.82 3.80 -0.71
C MET A 47 6.33 4.66 0.45
N VAL A 48 6.85 5.89 0.55
CA VAL A 48 6.45 6.86 1.58
C VAL A 48 6.43 8.28 1.01
N ASP A 49 5.67 9.16 1.63
CA ASP A 49 5.42 10.51 1.14
C ASP A 49 6.17 11.62 1.88
N THR A 50 6.91 11.24 2.93
CA THR A 50 7.78 12.13 3.70
C THR A 50 9.25 12.06 3.30
N ASP A 51 9.62 11.20 2.34
CA ASP A 51 10.98 11.07 1.81
C ASP A 51 10.97 11.40 0.30
N PRO A 52 11.64 12.48 -0.15
CA PRO A 52 11.66 12.88 -1.55
C PRO A 52 12.39 11.89 -2.47
N THR A 53 13.19 10.98 -1.93
CA THR A 53 13.87 9.92 -2.69
C THR A 53 13.01 8.67 -2.87
N SER A 54 11.91 8.56 -2.12
CA SER A 54 10.96 7.46 -2.23
C SER A 54 10.03 7.65 -3.43
N ILE A 55 9.57 6.54 -4.00
CA ILE A 55 8.47 6.57 -4.97
C ILE A 55 7.22 7.03 -4.22
N ARG A 56 6.65 8.15 -4.66
CA ARG A 56 5.42 8.71 -4.08
C ARG A 56 4.28 7.68 -4.14
N PRO A 57 3.55 7.43 -3.04
CA PRO A 57 2.43 6.50 -3.02
C PRO A 57 1.17 7.16 -3.59
N THR A 58 1.18 7.41 -4.90
CA THR A 58 0.00 7.75 -5.69
C THR A 58 -0.76 6.48 -6.07
N GLY A 59 -2.05 6.59 -6.41
CA GLY A 59 -2.84 5.39 -6.76
C GLY A 59 -2.21 4.61 -7.92
N GLY A 60 -1.77 5.32 -8.97
CA GLY A 60 -1.11 4.71 -10.12
C GLY A 60 0.22 4.01 -9.78
N ASN A 61 1.02 4.58 -8.88
CA ASN A 61 2.29 3.96 -8.48
C ASN A 61 2.05 2.72 -7.61
N ILE A 62 1.10 2.77 -6.68
CA ILE A 62 0.73 1.61 -5.84
C ILE A 62 0.22 0.46 -6.73
N ALA A 63 -0.72 0.75 -7.63
CA ALA A 63 -1.28 -0.23 -8.55
C ALA A 63 -0.19 -0.87 -9.42
N LYS A 64 0.71 -0.05 -9.98
CA LYS A 64 1.80 -0.53 -10.83
C LYS A 64 2.76 -1.46 -10.08
N VAL A 65 3.15 -1.07 -8.87
CA VAL A 65 4.06 -1.86 -8.03
C VAL A 65 3.43 -3.19 -7.62
N LEU A 66 2.15 -3.19 -7.26
CA LEU A 66 1.42 -4.41 -6.92
C LEU A 66 1.31 -5.33 -8.14
N GLU A 67 0.96 -4.80 -9.31
CA GLU A 67 0.89 -5.55 -10.55
C GLU A 67 2.23 -6.22 -10.89
N ASP A 68 3.34 -5.47 -10.79
CA ASP A 68 4.69 -6.00 -11.05
C ASP A 68 5.10 -7.05 -10.02
N ALA A 69 4.74 -6.88 -8.74
CA ALA A 69 5.02 -7.85 -7.69
C ALA A 69 4.22 -9.15 -7.87
N ILE A 70 2.96 -9.05 -8.30
CA ILE A 70 2.10 -10.20 -8.64
C ILE A 70 2.68 -10.94 -9.84
N LYS A 71 2.99 -10.24 -10.95
CA LYS A 71 3.57 -10.84 -12.17
C LYS A 71 4.90 -11.54 -11.90
N ALA A 72 5.71 -11.01 -10.99
CA ALA A 72 6.99 -11.61 -10.61
C ALA A 72 6.85 -12.83 -9.67
N SER A 73 5.69 -13.05 -9.07
CA SER A 73 5.44 -14.10 -8.08
C SER A 73 5.00 -15.40 -8.75
N LYS A 74 5.37 -16.53 -8.14
CA LYS A 74 5.03 -17.88 -8.61
C LYS A 74 4.43 -18.70 -7.47
N ALA A 75 3.82 -19.83 -7.80
CA ALA A 75 3.31 -20.76 -6.79
C ALA A 75 4.41 -21.12 -5.78
N GLY A 76 4.08 -21.00 -4.48
CA GLY A 76 5.02 -21.23 -3.38
C GLY A 76 5.90 -20.04 -2.99
N ASP A 77 5.78 -18.88 -3.66
CA ASP A 77 6.35 -17.62 -3.17
C ASP A 77 5.43 -16.98 -2.09
N ILE A 78 5.99 -16.02 -1.34
CA ILE A 78 5.23 -15.20 -0.39
C ILE A 78 5.22 -13.77 -0.91
N LEU A 79 4.03 -13.21 -1.11
CA LEU A 79 3.82 -11.79 -1.36
C LEU A 79 3.09 -11.18 -0.17
N TYR A 80 3.70 -10.18 0.46
CA TYR A 80 3.15 -9.44 1.59
C TYR A 80 2.85 -8.00 1.19
N PHE A 81 1.66 -7.52 1.51
CA PHE A 81 1.27 -6.13 1.28
C PHE A 81 0.89 -5.49 2.62
N HIS A 82 1.40 -4.28 2.87
CA HIS A 82 1.04 -3.48 4.03
C HIS A 82 0.82 -2.05 3.59
N PHE A 83 -0.39 -1.56 3.87
CA PHE A 83 -0.76 -0.17 3.73
C PHE A 83 -1.03 0.43 5.11
N SER A 84 -0.43 1.57 5.42
CA SER A 84 -0.81 2.42 6.55
C SER A 84 -1.09 3.82 6.02
N GLY A 85 -2.29 4.32 6.27
CA GLY A 85 -2.82 5.56 5.73
C GLY A 85 -4.33 5.67 5.98
N HIS A 86 -4.98 6.63 5.33
CA HIS A 86 -6.44 6.75 5.39
C HIS A 86 -7.12 5.66 4.58
N GLY A 87 -8.19 5.13 5.15
CA GLY A 87 -9.19 4.32 4.47
C GLY A 87 -10.57 4.94 4.66
N GLY A 88 -11.51 4.58 3.80
CA GLY A 88 -12.88 5.05 3.91
C GLY A 88 -13.83 4.22 3.07
N GLN A 89 -15.06 4.70 2.97
CA GLN A 89 -16.11 4.11 2.16
C GLN A 89 -16.58 5.18 1.16
N ILE A 90 -16.74 4.78 -0.10
CA ILE A 90 -17.36 5.64 -1.12
C ILE A 90 -18.74 5.09 -1.49
N PRO A 91 -19.67 5.96 -1.94
CA PRO A 91 -20.93 5.50 -2.47
C PRO A 91 -20.73 4.48 -3.58
N PRO A 92 -21.57 3.44 -3.64
CA PRO A 92 -21.45 2.37 -4.61
C PRO A 92 -21.56 2.92 -6.04
N GLU A 93 -20.68 2.50 -6.96
CA GLU A 93 -21.02 2.56 -8.38
C GLU A 93 -22.07 1.48 -8.69
N SER A 94 -22.98 1.73 -9.63
CA SER A 94 -24.15 0.88 -9.87
C SER A 94 -23.79 -0.60 -10.01
N GLY A 95 -24.30 -1.46 -9.12
CA GLY A 95 -24.05 -2.91 -9.15
C GLY A 95 -23.21 -3.46 -7.99
N CYS A 96 -23.02 -2.69 -6.91
CA CYS A 96 -22.22 -3.11 -5.75
C CYS A 96 -22.65 -4.45 -5.13
N ARG A 97 -21.62 -5.17 -4.69
CA ARG A 97 -21.67 -6.54 -4.18
C ARG A 97 -21.22 -6.66 -2.73
N GLU A 98 -20.78 -5.57 -2.10
CA GLU A 98 -20.39 -5.56 -0.69
C GLU A 98 -21.64 -5.58 0.19
N ASP A 99 -21.55 -6.30 1.32
CA ASP A 99 -22.71 -6.67 2.14
C ASP A 99 -23.46 -5.47 2.76
N ASP A 100 -22.77 -4.32 2.93
CA ASP A 100 -23.32 -3.07 3.45
C ASP A 100 -23.66 -2.04 2.34
N GLY A 101 -23.35 -2.35 1.09
CA GLY A 101 -23.67 -1.53 -0.07
C GLY A 101 -22.80 -0.30 -0.28
N ALA A 102 -21.61 -0.21 0.33
CA ALA A 102 -20.62 0.83 0.02
C ALA A 102 -19.28 0.17 -0.37
N ASP A 103 -18.49 0.82 -1.25
CA ASP A 103 -17.17 0.27 -1.62
C ASP A 103 -16.09 0.79 -0.68
N GLU A 104 -15.35 -0.12 -0.03
CA GLU A 104 -14.16 0.23 0.74
C GLU A 104 -13.02 0.75 -0.17
N CYS A 105 -12.31 1.77 0.29
CA CYS A 105 -11.18 2.34 -0.43
C CYS A 105 -10.00 2.69 0.48
N ILE A 106 -8.82 2.69 -0.11
CA ILE A 106 -7.63 3.31 0.46
C ILE A 106 -7.38 4.65 -0.23
N TYR A 107 -6.90 5.64 0.53
CA TYR A 107 -6.54 6.95 -0.01
C TYR A 107 -5.03 7.03 -0.26
N PRO A 108 -4.56 7.07 -1.51
CA PRO A 108 -3.17 7.40 -1.81
C PRO A 108 -2.92 8.90 -1.66
N THR A 109 -1.67 9.32 -1.85
CA THR A 109 -1.22 10.70 -1.61
C THR A 109 -1.64 11.71 -2.66
N ASP A 110 -2.14 11.26 -3.80
CA ASP A 110 -2.82 12.09 -4.80
C ASP A 110 -4.32 12.30 -4.46
N LEU A 111 -4.77 11.79 -3.30
CA LEU A 111 -6.14 11.90 -2.79
C LEU A 111 -7.21 11.31 -3.73
N ASN A 112 -6.78 10.43 -4.64
CA ASN A 112 -7.67 9.70 -5.55
C ASN A 112 -7.93 8.31 -4.97
N PRO A 113 -9.12 8.03 -4.40
CA PRO A 113 -9.41 6.78 -3.72
C PRO A 113 -9.25 5.57 -4.66
N MET A 114 -8.56 4.53 -4.20
CA MET A 114 -8.46 3.26 -4.92
C MET A 114 -9.55 2.31 -4.44
N THR A 115 -10.35 1.81 -5.37
CA THR A 115 -11.45 0.87 -5.11
C THR A 115 -11.19 -0.45 -5.86
N GLY A 116 -11.97 -1.49 -5.57
CA GLY A 116 -11.84 -2.81 -6.21
C GLY A 116 -12.17 -2.87 -7.70
N MET A 117 -12.54 -1.76 -8.34
CA MET A 117 -13.01 -1.73 -9.74
C MET A 117 -12.19 -0.87 -10.71
N SER A 118 -11.08 -0.25 -10.30
CA SER A 118 -10.23 0.57 -11.18
C SER A 118 -9.03 -0.18 -11.76
#